data_AF-A0A1Z4UYV3-F1
#
_entry.id   AF-A0A1Z4UYV3-F1
#
_cell.length_a   1.000
_cell.length_b   1.000
_cell.length_c   1.000
_cell.angle_alpha   90.00
_cell.angle_beta   90.00
_cell.angle_gamma   90.00
#
_symmetry.space_group_name_H-M   'P 1'
#
loop_
_entity.id
_entity.type
_entity.pdbx_description
1 polymer ?
#
loop_
_entity_poly.entity_id
_entity_poly.type
_entity_poly.pdbx_seq_one_letter_code
_entity_poly.pdbx_strand_id
1 'polypeptide(L)'
;MVQQLIPPEIKPEIIYPDSDGNPMSDNTKQYEWIVKIKENLEILFAPNNDVFIAGDLLWYPVEGSVKTRQAPDVMVVFGRPKGDRGSYKQWQENNIPPQVVFEILSPGNSTKEMAKKILFYQRYRVEEYYIDNPDTIELTGFLLEKECLEAIEDINNWVSPRLDIRFKLTADNLEIYYPHGTKFLTSVELNQRVE
;
A
#
# COMPACT_ATOMS: atom_id res chain seq x y z
N MET A 1 -15.62 44.85 -36.30
CA MET A 1 -15.07 44.70 -34.94
C MET A 1 -14.11 43.53 -34.98
N VAL A 2 -12.82 43.74 -34.70
CA VAL A 2 -11.81 42.67 -34.72
C VAL A 2 -11.84 41.97 -33.38
N GLN A 3 -12.24 40.70 -33.36
CA GLN A 3 -12.29 39.88 -32.16
C GLN A 3 -10.84 39.47 -31.83
N GLN A 4 -10.28 40.06 -30.77
CA GLN A 4 -8.97 39.65 -30.26
C GLN A 4 -9.08 38.24 -29.69
N LEU A 5 -8.37 37.30 -30.32
CA LEU A 5 -8.14 35.96 -29.79
C LEU A 5 -7.15 36.10 -28.62
N ILE A 6 -7.64 35.92 -27.40
CA ILE A 6 -6.78 35.82 -26.21
C ILE A 6 -5.96 34.53 -26.36
N PRO A 7 -4.61 34.59 -26.30
CA PRO A 7 -3.78 33.39 -26.33
C PRO A 7 -4.16 32.46 -25.17
N PRO A 8 -4.16 31.13 -25.35
CA PRO A 8 -4.40 30.22 -24.25
C PRO A 8 -3.38 30.46 -23.14
N GLU A 9 -3.86 30.63 -21.91
CA GLU A 9 -3.02 30.70 -20.72
C GLU A 9 -2.16 29.44 -20.64
N ILE A 10 -0.85 29.58 -20.81
CA ILE A 10 0.11 28.50 -20.58
C ILE A 10 0.24 28.36 -19.06
N LYS A 11 -0.55 27.46 -18.47
CA LYS A 11 -0.36 27.08 -17.07
C LYS A 11 0.99 26.36 -16.94
N PRO A 12 1.85 26.77 -16.00
CA PRO A 12 3.09 26.05 -15.76
C PRO A 12 2.77 24.60 -15.40
N GLU A 13 3.49 23.67 -16.01
CA GLU A 13 3.35 22.25 -15.73
C GLU A 13 3.68 21.97 -14.26
N ILE A 14 2.75 21.33 -13.55
CA ILE A 14 2.95 20.95 -12.16
C ILE A 14 3.83 19.69 -12.14
N ILE A 15 5.01 19.80 -11.54
CA ILE A 15 5.91 18.67 -11.36
C ILE A 15 5.48 17.88 -10.12
N TYR A 16 5.26 16.57 -10.31
CA TYR A 16 5.00 15.62 -9.23
C TYR A 16 6.26 14.79 -9.02
N PRO A 17 6.97 14.95 -7.90
CA PRO A 17 8.18 14.16 -7.62
C PRO A 17 7.87 12.67 -7.46
N ASP A 18 8.79 11.83 -7.89
CA ASP A 18 8.71 10.38 -7.69
C ASP A 18 9.31 9.93 -6.35
N SER A 19 9.94 10.85 -5.61
CA SER A 19 10.48 10.62 -4.27
C SER A 19 10.09 11.75 -3.30
N ASP A 20 9.99 11.42 -2.01
CA ASP A 20 9.82 12.37 -0.91
C ASP A 20 11.13 12.71 -0.19
N GLY A 21 12.25 12.09 -0.61
CA GLY A 21 13.58 12.26 -0.02
C GLY A 21 13.86 11.38 1.20
N ASN A 22 12.91 10.53 1.62
CA ASN A 22 13.09 9.57 2.70
C ASN A 22 13.66 8.24 2.17
N PRO A 23 14.28 7.41 3.01
CA PRO A 23 14.61 6.04 2.66
C PRO A 23 13.33 5.19 2.53
N MET A 24 13.41 4.10 1.78
CA MET A 24 12.33 3.12 1.63
C MET A 24 11.94 2.42 2.95
N SER A 25 12.88 2.35 3.90
CA SER A 25 12.71 1.68 5.18
C SER A 25 13.73 2.23 6.17
N ASP A 26 13.36 2.27 7.45
CA ASP A 26 14.22 2.75 8.54
C ASP A 26 15.23 1.69 9.01
N ASN A 27 14.93 0.40 8.83
CA ASN A 27 15.80 -0.70 9.23
C ASN A 27 15.57 -1.99 8.42
N THR A 28 16.45 -2.98 8.61
CA THR A 28 16.44 -4.24 7.87
C THR A 28 15.21 -5.11 8.14
N LYS A 29 14.64 -5.04 9.35
CA LYS A 29 13.46 -5.82 9.75
C LYS A 29 12.21 -5.31 9.04
N GLN A 30 12.04 -3.98 9.00
CA GLN A 30 10.97 -3.33 8.25
C GLN A 30 11.10 -3.65 6.75
N TYR A 31 12.31 -3.50 6.19
CA TYR A 31 12.58 -3.82 4.79
C TYR A 31 12.21 -5.27 4.43
N GLU A 32 12.63 -6.24 5.25
CA GLU A 32 12.33 -7.66 5.02
C GLU A 32 10.82 -7.92 4.98
N TRP A 33 10.05 -7.29 5.87
CA TRP A 33 8.59 -7.40 5.89
C TRP A 33 7.93 -6.79 4.66
N ILE A 34 8.37 -5.59 4.24
CA ILE A 34 7.89 -4.93 3.02
C ILE A 34 8.11 -5.86 1.82
N VAL A 35 9.33 -6.37 1.65
CA VAL A 35 9.68 -7.27 0.55
C VAL A 35 8.88 -8.56 0.63
N LYS A 36 8.79 -9.18 1.82
CA LYS A 36 8.04 -10.43 2.02
C LYS A 36 6.57 -10.26 1.63
N ILE A 37 5.91 -9.20 2.07
CA ILE A 37 4.49 -8.97 1.73
C ILE A 37 4.36 -8.68 0.24
N LYS A 38 5.11 -7.70 -0.29
CA LYS A 38 5.04 -7.28 -1.70
C LYS A 38 5.28 -8.45 -2.64
N GLU A 39 6.38 -9.18 -2.49
CA GLU A 39 6.76 -10.24 -3.43
C GLU A 39 5.87 -11.48 -3.33
N ASN A 40 5.36 -11.84 -2.14
CA ASN A 40 4.39 -12.93 -2.05
C ASN A 40 3.03 -12.54 -2.65
N LEU A 41 2.62 -11.27 -2.55
CA LEU A 41 1.44 -10.78 -3.27
C LEU A 41 1.65 -10.79 -4.78
N GLU A 42 2.85 -10.46 -5.26
CA GLU A 42 3.19 -10.59 -6.69
C GLU A 42 3.08 -12.03 -7.17
N ILE A 43 3.53 -13.00 -6.36
CA ILE A 43 3.36 -14.44 -6.64
C ILE A 43 1.88 -14.81 -6.65
N LEU A 44 1.12 -14.42 -5.62
CA LEU A 44 -0.31 -14.71 -5.49
C LEU A 44 -1.10 -14.21 -6.71
N PHE A 45 -0.79 -13.00 -7.17
CA PHE A 45 -1.48 -12.36 -8.28
C PHE A 45 -0.72 -12.45 -9.61
N ALA A 46 0.31 -13.29 -9.72
CA ALA A 46 1.05 -13.48 -10.99
C ALA A 46 0.13 -13.89 -12.16
N PRO A 47 -0.91 -14.73 -11.98
CA PRO A 47 -1.85 -15.05 -13.07
C PRO A 47 -2.76 -13.89 -13.48
N ASN A 48 -2.86 -12.82 -12.68
CA ASN A 48 -3.75 -11.69 -12.93
C ASN A 48 -2.95 -10.42 -13.24
N ASN A 49 -2.90 -10.06 -14.52
CA ASN A 49 -2.19 -8.87 -14.97
C ASN A 49 -2.84 -7.55 -14.54
N ASP A 50 -4.11 -7.56 -14.12
CA ASP A 50 -4.86 -6.37 -13.69
C ASP A 50 -4.82 -6.14 -12.16
N VAL A 51 -3.75 -6.61 -11.51
CA VAL A 51 -3.44 -6.28 -10.12
C VAL A 51 -2.03 -5.69 -10.05
N PHE A 52 -1.98 -4.38 -9.80
CA PHE A 52 -0.74 -3.66 -9.58
C PHE A 52 -0.39 -3.66 -8.10
N ILE A 53 0.85 -4.00 -7.78
CA ILE A 53 1.37 -4.04 -6.41
C ILE A 53 2.66 -3.24 -6.40
N ALA A 54 2.82 -2.37 -5.41
CA ALA A 54 4.03 -1.57 -5.24
C ALA A 54 4.39 -1.46 -3.77
N GLY A 55 5.68 -1.33 -3.48
CA GLY A 55 6.17 -0.93 -2.17
C GLY A 55 6.79 0.46 -2.23
N ASP A 56 6.52 1.28 -1.21
CA ASP A 56 7.06 2.64 -1.03
C ASP A 56 6.95 3.54 -2.28
N LEU A 57 5.84 3.42 -3.03
CA LEU A 57 5.60 4.24 -4.21
C LEU A 57 4.67 5.40 -3.86
N LEU A 58 5.08 6.64 -4.17
CA LEU A 58 4.27 7.82 -3.91
C LEU A 58 2.93 7.76 -4.65
N TRP A 59 1.83 7.77 -3.90
CA TRP A 59 0.47 7.89 -4.39
C TRP A 59 -0.05 9.33 -4.26
N TYR A 60 -0.48 9.89 -5.38
CA TYR A 60 -1.15 11.18 -5.49
C TYR A 60 -2.64 10.97 -5.82
N PRO A 61 -3.56 11.15 -4.86
CA PRO A 61 -4.99 11.00 -5.10
C PRO A 61 -5.65 12.22 -5.76
N VAL A 62 -4.99 13.39 -5.75
CA VAL A 62 -5.60 14.66 -6.23
C VAL A 62 -4.69 15.35 -7.23
N GLU A 63 -5.18 15.52 -8.46
CA GLU A 63 -4.51 16.33 -9.48
C GLU A 63 -4.46 17.81 -9.05
N GLY A 64 -3.31 18.42 -9.22
CA GLY A 64 -2.99 19.80 -8.84
C GLY A 64 -2.37 19.94 -7.44
N SER A 65 -2.41 18.89 -6.60
CA SER A 65 -1.92 18.95 -5.22
C SER A 65 -0.70 18.07 -4.98
N VAL A 66 0.50 18.64 -5.15
CA VAL A 66 1.77 17.93 -4.91
C VAL A 66 1.97 17.54 -3.43
N LYS A 67 1.36 18.28 -2.50
CA LYS A 67 1.48 18.00 -1.04
C LYS A 67 0.50 16.94 -0.55
N THR A 68 -0.55 16.65 -1.32
CA THR A 68 -1.52 15.61 -0.97
C THR A 68 -1.04 14.30 -1.56
N ARG A 69 -0.20 13.59 -0.79
CA ARG A 69 0.38 12.31 -1.20
C ARG A 69 0.74 11.45 0.00
N GLN A 70 0.86 10.15 -0.22
CA GLN A 70 1.37 9.18 0.74
C GLN A 70 2.13 8.10 -0.01
N ALA A 71 3.23 7.58 0.56
CA ALA A 71 3.81 6.31 0.14
C ALA A 71 3.43 5.26 1.20
N PRO A 72 2.54 4.31 0.88
CA PRO A 72 2.33 3.13 1.72
C PRO A 72 3.50 2.16 1.55
N ASP A 73 3.86 1.47 2.63
CA ASP A 73 4.92 0.46 2.61
C ASP A 73 4.63 -0.64 1.59
N VAL A 74 3.37 -1.08 1.50
CA VAL A 74 2.86 -1.86 0.37
C VAL A 74 1.46 -1.37 0.01
N MET A 75 1.18 -1.25 -1.28
CA MET A 75 -0.17 -1.00 -1.78
C MET A 75 -0.56 -1.99 -2.88
N VAL A 76 -1.84 -2.36 -2.91
CA VAL A 76 -2.44 -3.25 -3.90
C VAL A 76 -3.57 -2.51 -4.60
N VAL A 77 -3.52 -2.52 -5.93
CA VAL A 77 -4.48 -1.84 -6.79
C VAL A 77 -5.10 -2.83 -7.78
N PHE A 78 -6.34 -3.20 -7.53
CA PHE A 78 -7.15 -4.03 -8.43
C PHE A 78 -7.70 -3.20 -9.59
N GLY A 79 -7.74 -3.81 -10.78
CA GLY A 79 -8.20 -3.19 -12.02
C GLY A 79 -7.14 -2.32 -12.71
N ARG A 80 -5.87 -2.42 -12.28
CA ARG A 80 -4.74 -1.69 -12.86
C ARG A 80 -3.66 -2.67 -13.31
N PRO A 81 -3.10 -2.48 -14.52
CA PRO A 81 -2.09 -3.39 -15.02
C PRO A 81 -0.78 -3.26 -14.23
N LYS A 82 -0.07 -4.39 -14.15
CA LYS A 82 1.35 -4.40 -13.77
C LYS A 82 2.18 -3.50 -14.70
N GLY A 83 3.30 -2.99 -14.20
CA GLY A 83 4.22 -2.14 -14.96
C GLY A 83 4.85 -1.04 -14.11
N ASP A 84 5.96 -0.50 -14.62
CA ASP A 84 6.78 0.46 -13.91
C ASP A 84 6.14 1.84 -13.83
N ARG A 85 6.29 2.49 -12.67
CA ARG A 85 5.80 3.83 -12.38
C ARG A 85 6.80 4.54 -11.49
N GLY A 86 7.05 5.82 -11.76
CA GLY A 86 7.77 6.70 -10.82
C GLY A 86 6.89 7.10 -9.63
N SER A 87 5.59 7.27 -9.86
CA SER A 87 4.59 7.55 -8.84
C SER A 87 3.20 7.11 -9.32
N TYR A 88 2.31 6.79 -8.38
CA TYR A 88 0.94 6.41 -8.67
C TYR A 88 0.04 7.67 -8.67
N LYS A 89 -0.17 8.26 -9.85
CA LYS A 89 -1.02 9.44 -10.04
C LYS A 89 -2.43 8.99 -10.37
N GLN A 90 -3.34 9.04 -9.41
CA GLN A 90 -4.66 8.39 -9.51
C GLN A 90 -5.47 8.83 -10.74
N TRP A 91 -5.35 10.08 -11.18
CA TRP A 91 -6.04 10.58 -12.39
C TRP A 91 -5.51 9.98 -13.70
N GLN A 92 -4.28 9.46 -13.70
CA GLN A 92 -3.70 8.70 -14.82
C GLN A 92 -4.05 7.20 -14.75
N GLU A 93 -4.68 6.78 -13.65
CA GLU A 93 -4.95 5.38 -13.32
C GLU A 93 -6.47 5.11 -13.25
N ASN A 94 -7.23 5.71 -14.19
CA ASN A 94 -8.70 5.62 -14.25
C ASN A 94 -9.41 6.08 -12.95
N ASN A 95 -8.76 6.92 -12.15
CA ASN A 95 -9.22 7.36 -10.84
C ASN A 95 -9.40 6.23 -9.81
N ILE A 96 -8.75 5.08 -10.00
CA ILE A 96 -8.80 3.96 -9.07
C ILE A 96 -7.79 4.21 -7.93
N PRO A 97 -8.21 4.29 -6.66
CA PRO A 97 -7.28 4.34 -5.53
C PRO A 97 -6.74 2.93 -5.22
N PRO A 98 -5.62 2.81 -4.50
CA PRO A 98 -5.26 1.56 -3.84
C PRO A 98 -6.38 1.09 -2.92
N GLN A 99 -6.80 -0.16 -3.06
CA GLN A 99 -7.85 -0.76 -2.23
C GLN A 99 -7.27 -1.40 -0.97
N VAL A 100 -6.06 -1.93 -1.01
CA VAL A 100 -5.41 -2.52 0.17
C VAL A 100 -4.05 -1.86 0.40
N VAL A 101 -3.78 -1.45 1.64
CA VAL A 101 -2.49 -0.88 2.02
C VAL A 101 -1.95 -1.52 3.30
N PHE A 102 -0.64 -1.67 3.35
CA PHE A 102 0.10 -2.13 4.52
C PHE A 102 1.05 -1.03 4.99
N GLU A 103 1.23 -0.95 6.30
CA GLU A 103 2.23 -0.13 6.98
C GLU A 103 2.97 -1.00 7.99
N ILE A 104 4.29 -1.02 7.91
CA ILE A 104 5.17 -1.83 8.74
C ILE A 104 5.90 -0.87 9.68
N LEU A 105 5.61 -0.95 10.96
CA LEU A 105 6.17 -0.03 11.93
C LEU A 105 7.67 -0.26 12.15
N SER A 106 8.37 0.85 12.35
CA SER A 106 9.74 0.96 12.83
C SER A 106 9.74 1.75 14.15
N PRO A 107 10.84 1.70 14.93
CA PRO A 107 10.98 2.50 16.15
C PRO A 107 10.83 4.02 15.95
N GLY A 108 10.98 4.51 14.71
CA GLY A 108 10.85 5.93 14.36
C GLY A 108 9.40 6.40 14.18
N ASN A 109 8.43 5.50 13.99
CA ASN A 109 7.06 5.90 13.68
C ASN A 109 6.35 6.49 14.90
N SER A 110 5.79 7.70 14.72
CA SER A 110 5.01 8.35 15.78
C SER A 110 3.52 8.04 15.66
N THR A 111 2.83 7.98 16.81
CA THR A 111 1.36 7.86 16.86
C THR A 111 0.65 8.96 16.05
N LYS A 112 1.24 10.16 16.01
CA LYS A 112 0.71 11.30 15.24
C LYS A 112 0.75 11.06 13.74
N GLU A 113 1.80 10.45 13.22
CA GLU A 113 1.90 10.08 11.81
C GLU A 113 0.91 8.99 11.46
N MET A 114 0.80 7.96 12.31
CA MET A 114 -0.16 6.87 12.09
C MET A 114 -1.61 7.36 12.10
N ALA A 115 -1.96 8.29 12.98
CA ALA A 115 -3.28 8.92 12.99
C ALA A 115 -3.56 9.71 11.69
N LYS A 116 -2.55 10.42 11.14
CA LYS A 116 -2.70 11.10 9.85
C LYS A 116 -2.87 10.11 8.70
N LYS A 117 -2.13 8.99 8.70
CA LYS A 117 -2.24 7.94 7.70
C LYS A 117 -3.65 7.33 7.68
N ILE A 118 -4.22 6.99 8.83
CA ILE A 118 -5.62 6.50 8.93
C ILE A 118 -6.59 7.49 8.27
N LEU A 119 -6.50 8.77 8.63
CA LEU A 119 -7.38 9.80 8.06
C LEU A 119 -7.19 9.98 6.55
N PHE A 120 -5.96 9.85 6.06
CA PHE A 120 -5.65 9.90 4.64
C PHE A 120 -6.27 8.71 3.91
N TYR A 121 -6.03 7.49 4.37
CA TYR A 121 -6.54 6.25 3.77
C TYR A 121 -8.07 6.19 3.77
N GLN A 122 -8.71 6.61 4.86
CA GLN A 122 -10.17 6.72 4.93
C GLN A 122 -10.73 7.76 3.93
N ARG A 123 -10.07 8.92 3.82
CA ARG A 123 -10.50 9.99 2.90
C ARG A 123 -10.43 9.55 1.45
N TYR A 124 -9.41 8.79 1.09
CA TYR A 124 -9.18 8.33 -0.28
C TYR A 124 -9.62 6.88 -0.52
N ARG A 125 -10.50 6.38 0.35
CA ARG A 125 -11.29 5.15 0.14
C ARG A 125 -10.42 3.89 -0.02
N VAL A 126 -9.31 3.81 0.72
CA VAL A 126 -8.67 2.51 0.97
C VAL A 126 -9.69 1.62 1.66
N GLU A 127 -9.81 0.38 1.19
CA GLU A 127 -10.82 -0.56 1.65
C GLU A 127 -10.31 -1.44 2.80
N GLU A 128 -9.04 -1.81 2.75
CA GLU A 128 -8.37 -2.58 3.78
C GLU A 128 -7.05 -1.92 4.15
N TYR A 129 -6.85 -1.69 5.45
CA TYR A 129 -5.63 -1.09 5.95
C TYR A 129 -5.06 -1.93 7.08
N TYR A 130 -3.85 -2.45 6.89
CA TYR A 130 -3.14 -3.27 7.85
C TYR A 130 -1.90 -2.57 8.38
N ILE A 131 -1.70 -2.62 9.69
CA ILE A 131 -0.53 -2.08 10.39
C ILE A 131 0.12 -3.22 11.14
N ASP A 132 1.34 -3.59 10.76
CA ASP A 132 2.14 -4.58 11.47
C ASP A 132 3.23 -3.90 12.29
N ASN A 133 3.34 -4.24 13.56
CA ASN A 133 4.49 -3.90 14.40
C ASN A 133 5.32 -5.15 14.64
N PRO A 134 6.39 -5.36 13.85
CA PRO A 134 7.17 -6.58 13.93
C PRO A 134 8.00 -6.64 15.23
N ASP A 135 8.21 -5.54 15.94
CA ASP A 135 8.93 -5.49 17.23
C ASP A 135 8.07 -5.90 18.42
N THR A 136 6.78 -5.57 18.42
CA THR A 136 5.84 -5.96 19.47
C THR A 136 4.99 -7.18 19.10
N ILE A 137 5.06 -7.64 17.85
CA ILE A 137 4.24 -8.74 17.31
C ILE A 137 2.75 -8.36 17.41
N GLU A 138 2.43 -7.12 17.05
CA GLU A 138 1.07 -6.59 17.05
C GLU A 138 0.63 -6.34 15.62
N LEU A 139 -0.54 -6.87 15.26
CA LEU A 139 -1.21 -6.55 14.02
C LEU A 139 -2.48 -5.77 14.34
N THR A 140 -2.70 -4.66 13.66
CA THR A 140 -3.98 -3.94 13.65
C THR A 140 -4.50 -3.92 12.22
N GLY A 141 -5.80 -4.14 12.04
CA GLY A 141 -6.44 -4.03 10.74
C GLY A 141 -7.67 -3.14 10.80
N PHE A 142 -7.98 -2.49 9.67
CA PHE A 142 -9.18 -1.69 9.48
C PHE A 142 -9.86 -2.06 8.17
N LEU A 143 -11.19 -2.04 8.16
CA LEU A 143 -12.01 -2.20 6.96
C LEU A 143 -12.82 -0.92 6.73
N LEU A 144 -12.98 -0.56 5.47
CA LEU A 144 -13.85 0.55 5.09
C LEU A 144 -15.31 0.11 5.17
N GLU A 145 -16.00 0.57 6.20
CA GLU A 145 -17.44 0.40 6.36
C GLU A 145 -18.14 1.74 6.11
N LYS A 146 -18.95 1.79 5.05
CA LYS A 146 -19.62 3.00 4.53
C LYS A 146 -18.63 4.12 4.17
N GLU A 147 -18.18 4.88 5.16
CA GLU A 147 -17.29 6.04 4.98
C GLU A 147 -16.10 6.06 5.96
N CYS A 148 -16.03 5.10 6.88
CA CYS A 148 -15.06 5.08 7.97
C CYS A 148 -14.22 3.80 7.91
N LEU A 149 -12.93 3.94 8.20
CA LEU A 149 -12.08 2.79 8.48
C LEU A 149 -12.38 2.32 9.92
N GLU A 150 -13.10 1.23 10.05
CA GLU A 150 -13.46 0.61 11.32
C GLU A 150 -12.43 -0.47 11.69
N ALA A 151 -12.01 -0.51 12.95
CA ALA A 151 -11.03 -1.48 13.42
C ALA A 151 -11.62 -2.90 13.37
N ILE A 152 -10.82 -3.85 12.92
CA ILE A 152 -11.14 -5.27 12.96
C ILE A 152 -10.94 -5.76 14.40
N GLU A 153 -12.02 -6.12 15.09
CA GLU A 153 -11.96 -6.57 16.48
C GLU A 153 -11.13 -7.87 16.64
N ASP A 154 -11.40 -8.87 15.80
CA ASP A 154 -10.73 -10.17 15.82
C ASP A 154 -9.76 -10.31 14.64
N ILE A 155 -8.59 -9.67 14.77
CA ILE A 155 -7.58 -9.67 13.70
C ILE A 155 -6.80 -10.99 13.59
N ASN A 156 -6.78 -11.80 14.66
CA ASN A 156 -6.06 -13.07 14.65
C ASN A 156 -6.86 -14.15 13.90
N ASN A 157 -6.26 -14.78 12.89
CA ASN A 157 -6.92 -15.61 11.88
C ASN A 157 -7.86 -14.86 10.93
N TRP A 158 -7.78 -13.52 10.89
CA TRP A 158 -8.49 -12.70 9.92
C TRP A 158 -8.12 -13.10 8.49
N VAL A 159 -9.11 -13.18 7.61
CA VAL A 159 -8.93 -13.39 6.16
C VAL A 159 -9.29 -12.09 5.45
N SER A 160 -8.36 -11.53 4.70
CA SER A 160 -8.57 -10.32 3.90
C SER A 160 -9.66 -10.57 2.83
N PRO A 161 -10.76 -9.78 2.81
CA PRO A 161 -11.80 -9.89 1.78
C PRO A 161 -11.31 -9.71 0.33
N ARG A 162 -10.33 -8.83 0.10
CA ARG A 162 -9.76 -8.51 -1.21
C ARG A 162 -8.65 -9.45 -1.63
N LEU A 163 -7.80 -9.85 -0.68
CA LEU A 163 -6.58 -10.61 -0.97
C LEU A 163 -6.75 -12.11 -0.75
N ASP A 164 -7.75 -12.54 0.05
CA ASP A 164 -7.97 -13.92 0.47
C ASP A 164 -6.76 -14.54 1.22
N ILE A 165 -5.89 -13.68 1.78
CA ILE A 165 -4.78 -14.07 2.64
C ILE A 165 -5.21 -14.08 4.10
N ARG A 166 -4.66 -15.01 4.89
CA ARG A 166 -4.96 -15.13 6.32
C ARG A 166 -3.80 -14.68 7.19
N PHE A 167 -4.08 -13.80 8.15
CA PHE A 167 -3.14 -13.36 9.17
C PHE A 167 -3.23 -14.24 10.41
N LYS A 168 -2.10 -14.63 10.99
CA LYS A 168 -2.06 -15.41 12.23
C LYS A 168 -0.95 -14.89 13.12
N LEU A 169 -1.32 -14.39 14.29
CA LEU A 169 -0.38 -14.05 15.33
C LEU A 169 0.03 -15.33 16.05
N THR A 170 1.34 -15.52 16.19
CA THR A 170 1.95 -16.58 17.00
C THR A 170 2.68 -15.95 18.19
N ALA A 171 3.24 -16.78 19.08
CA ALA A 171 4.00 -16.26 20.22
C ALA A 171 5.24 -15.46 19.80
N ASP A 172 5.81 -15.78 18.63
CA ASP A 172 7.12 -15.28 18.21
C ASP A 172 7.06 -14.39 16.97
N ASN A 173 5.97 -14.42 16.20
CA ASN A 173 5.86 -13.67 14.94
C ASN A 173 4.42 -13.54 14.40
N LEU A 174 4.22 -12.58 13.49
CA LEU A 174 3.12 -12.60 12.53
C LEU A 174 3.40 -13.63 11.42
N GLU A 175 2.40 -14.40 11.04
CA GLU A 175 2.42 -15.28 9.89
C GLU A 175 1.29 -14.91 8.93
N ILE A 176 1.61 -14.83 7.63
CA ILE A 176 0.63 -14.61 6.57
C ILE A 176 0.54 -15.88 5.73
N TYR A 177 -0.67 -16.29 5.38
CA TYR A 177 -0.94 -17.50 4.64
C TYR A 177 -1.64 -17.19 3.32
N TYR A 178 -1.20 -17.86 2.26
CA TYR A 178 -1.92 -17.94 0.99
C TYR A 178 -3.32 -18.59 1.18
N PRO A 179 -4.27 -18.38 0.26
CA PRO A 179 -5.58 -19.03 0.29
C PRO A 179 -5.51 -20.56 0.44
N HIS A 180 -4.52 -21.18 -0.20
CA HIS A 180 -4.30 -22.63 -0.15
C HIS A 180 -3.54 -23.11 1.09
N GLY A 181 -3.31 -22.24 2.08
CA GLY A 181 -2.83 -22.61 3.41
C GLY A 181 -1.31 -22.71 3.58
N THR A 182 -0.49 -22.40 2.57
CA THR A 182 0.96 -22.27 2.78
C THR A 182 1.33 -20.89 3.29
N LYS A 183 2.43 -20.79 4.05
CA LYS A 183 2.95 -19.51 4.53
C LYS A 183 3.55 -18.66 3.42
N PHE A 184 3.42 -17.34 3.55
CA PHE A 184 4.26 -16.35 2.90
C PHE A 184 5.70 -16.52 3.39
N LEU A 185 6.65 -16.42 2.47
CA LEU A 185 8.05 -16.74 2.71
C LEU A 185 8.96 -15.61 2.27
N THR A 186 10.12 -15.47 2.91
CA THR A 186 11.22 -14.65 2.39
C THR A 186 11.75 -15.22 1.08
N SER A 187 12.48 -14.42 0.30
CA SER A 187 13.07 -14.87 -0.97
C SER A 187 14.03 -16.05 -0.79
N VAL A 188 14.75 -16.10 0.33
CA VAL A 188 15.66 -17.22 0.67
C VAL A 188 14.86 -18.49 0.94
N GLU A 189 13.81 -18.43 1.74
CA GLU A 189 12.93 -19.57 2.03
C GLU A 189 12.19 -20.06 0.76
N LEU A 190 11.81 -19.16 -0.14
CA LEU A 190 11.22 -19.51 -1.44
C LEU A 190 12.21 -20.33 -2.28
N ASN A 191 13.47 -19.89 -2.39
CA ASN A 191 14.50 -20.64 -3.12
C ASN A 191 14.71 -22.04 -2.54
N GLN A 192 14.76 -22.15 -1.21
CA GLN A 192 14.95 -23.43 -0.50
C GLN A 192 13.78 -24.43 -0.69
N ARG A 193 12.60 -24.00 -1.14
CA ARG A 193 11.48 -24.90 -1.47
C ARG A 193 11.52 -25.47 -2.89
N VAL A 194 12.28 -24.83 -3.78
CA VAL A 194 12.40 -25.23 -5.19
C VAL A 194 13.57 -26.21 -5.37
N GLU A 195 14.51 -26.20 -4.42
CA GLU A 195 15.55 -27.24 -4.24
C GLU A 195 14.98 -28.51 -3.61
#